data_AF-X1NCG7-F1
#
_entry.id   AF-X1NCG7-F1
#
_cell.length_a   1.000
_cell.length_b   1.000
_cell.length_c   1.000
_cell.angle_alpha   90.00
_cell.angle_beta   90.00
_cell.angle_gamma   90.00
#
_symmetry.space_group_name_H-M   'P 1'
#
loop_
_entity.id
_entity.type
_entity.pdbx_description
1 polymer ?
#
loop_
_entity_poly.entity_id
_entity_poly.type
_entity_poly.pdbx_seq_one_letter_code
_entity_poly.pdbx_strand_id
1 'polypeptide(L)'
;PFISQIAEVAVDKMSHIYPELMTNRNLITEVIKAEEEKFQRALPVGMGVLEGTAIGLRKELVDYFPKFEASFDNAVSRQDFFDLKHTVERAIEHFQRDCRAWWHVLSVGQRDAVEEVLKPIKIDLEGLKETVSQYSTLKGADSFKALKRDLREGFRKLERDVHSRAKKLTGFEVFILSDTYGFPPELTAEIAKERGLSIDWQGFEAEMEKQKKRARAVQMQKRVTLKPGESRVVASNI
;
A
#
# COMPACT_ATOMS: atom_id res chain seq x y z
N PRO A 1 -0.55 -29.09 -10.78
CA PRO A 1 0.57 -29.28 -9.84
C PRO A 1 1.79 -29.89 -10.52
N PHE A 2 2.82 -29.08 -10.78
CA PHE A 2 4.08 -29.51 -11.41
C PHE A 2 5.23 -29.59 -10.38
N ILE A 3 5.18 -28.81 -9.29
CA ILE A 3 6.23 -28.80 -8.28
C ILE A 3 6.29 -30.13 -7.54
N SER A 4 5.14 -30.74 -7.26
CA SER A 4 5.09 -32.09 -6.69
C SER A 4 5.78 -33.13 -7.59
N GLN A 5 5.67 -33.02 -8.91
CA GLN A 5 6.33 -33.92 -9.85
C GLN A 5 7.86 -33.73 -9.84
N ILE A 6 8.32 -32.48 -9.73
CA ILE A 6 9.76 -32.18 -9.60
C ILE A 6 10.31 -32.74 -8.29
N ALA A 7 9.56 -32.63 -7.19
CA ALA A 7 9.95 -33.17 -5.90
C ALA A 7 10.12 -34.70 -5.94
N GLU A 8 9.20 -35.41 -6.61
CA GLU A 8 9.32 -36.86 -6.82
C GLU A 8 10.63 -37.23 -7.54
N VAL A 9 10.95 -36.52 -8.62
CA VAL A 9 12.21 -36.73 -9.36
C VAL A 9 13.44 -36.43 -8.48
N ALA A 10 13.37 -35.38 -7.65
CA ALA A 10 14.45 -35.03 -6.73
C ALA A 10 14.67 -36.09 -5.65
N VAL A 11 13.58 -36.61 -5.06
CA VAL A 11 13.63 -37.71 -4.07
C VAL A 11 14.28 -38.94 -4.72
N ASP A 12 13.84 -39.33 -5.91
CA ASP A 12 14.39 -40.50 -6.60
C ASP A 12 15.89 -40.36 -6.88
N LYS A 13 16.35 -39.18 -7.31
CA LYS A 13 17.78 -38.93 -7.58
C LYS A 13 18.63 -38.82 -6.33
N MET A 14 18.12 -38.23 -5.25
CA MET A 14 18.94 -37.85 -4.09
C MET A 14 18.84 -38.84 -2.92
N SER A 15 17.86 -39.74 -2.94
CA SER A 15 17.59 -40.70 -1.86
C SER A 15 18.77 -41.59 -1.46
N HIS A 16 19.66 -41.89 -2.39
CA HIS A 16 20.88 -42.68 -2.12
C HIS A 16 21.88 -41.94 -1.19
N ILE A 17 21.84 -40.61 -1.18
CA ILE A 17 22.67 -39.74 -0.30
C ILE A 17 21.87 -39.35 0.95
N TYR A 18 20.55 -39.12 0.80
CA TYR A 18 19.63 -38.65 1.83
C TYR A 18 18.45 -39.63 1.99
N PRO A 19 18.61 -40.76 2.69
CA PRO A 19 17.58 -41.80 2.82
C PRO A 19 16.26 -41.31 3.43
N GLU A 20 16.33 -40.26 4.26
CA GLU A 20 15.16 -39.61 4.87
C GLU A 20 14.16 -39.05 3.84
N LEU A 21 14.60 -38.76 2.61
CA LEU A 21 13.73 -38.33 1.52
C LEU A 21 12.77 -39.44 1.08
N MET A 22 13.23 -40.69 1.08
CA MET A 22 12.36 -41.84 0.77
C MET A 22 11.43 -42.17 1.93
N THR A 23 11.95 -42.12 3.16
CA THR A 23 11.15 -42.35 4.37
C THR A 23 9.98 -41.37 4.46
N ASN A 24 10.22 -40.09 4.14
CA ASN A 24 9.23 -39.02 4.24
C ASN A 24 8.56 -38.68 2.90
N ARG A 25 8.74 -39.50 1.85
CA ARG A 25 8.26 -39.20 0.48
C ARG A 25 6.80 -38.77 0.44
N ASN A 26 5.92 -39.55 1.06
CA ASN A 26 4.48 -39.26 1.07
C ASN A 26 4.18 -37.90 1.74
N LEU A 27 4.82 -37.63 2.88
CA LEU A 27 4.65 -36.36 3.60
C LEU A 27 5.16 -35.18 2.77
N ILE A 28 6.34 -35.30 2.15
CA ILE A 28 6.91 -34.27 1.28
C ILE A 28 5.94 -33.96 0.13
N THR A 29 5.44 -34.99 -0.55
CA THR A 29 4.54 -34.84 -1.69
C THR A 29 3.18 -34.24 -1.29
N GLU A 30 2.61 -34.66 -0.15
CA GLU A 30 1.35 -34.10 0.37
C GLU A 30 1.50 -32.62 0.72
N VAL A 31 2.57 -32.25 1.45
CA VAL A 31 2.84 -30.86 1.84
C VAL A 31 3.07 -29.99 0.60
N ILE A 32 3.92 -30.43 -0.33
CA ILE A 32 4.20 -29.67 -1.56
C ILE A 32 2.93 -29.47 -2.37
N LYS A 33 2.12 -30.52 -2.53
CA LYS A 33 0.86 -30.42 -3.27
C LYS A 33 -0.11 -29.44 -2.60
N ALA A 34 -0.26 -29.52 -1.27
CA ALA A 34 -1.13 -28.63 -0.52
C ALA A 34 -0.67 -27.16 -0.62
N GLU A 35 0.63 -26.90 -0.52
CA GLU A 35 1.18 -25.54 -0.66
C GLU A 35 1.07 -25.03 -2.11
N GLU A 36 1.35 -25.87 -3.11
CA GLU A 36 1.19 -25.50 -4.52
C GLU A 36 -0.27 -25.13 -4.84
N GLU A 37 -1.24 -25.89 -4.33
CA GLU A 37 -2.66 -25.59 -4.51
C GLU A 37 -3.09 -24.28 -3.81
N LYS A 38 -2.56 -24.01 -2.61
CA LYS A 38 -2.79 -22.73 -1.92
C LYS A 38 -2.23 -21.56 -2.74
N PHE A 39 -1.00 -21.70 -3.21
CA PHE A 39 -0.34 -20.69 -4.01
C PHE A 39 -1.07 -20.44 -5.34
N GLN A 40 -1.51 -21.49 -6.04
CA GLN A 40 -2.27 -21.35 -7.28
C GLN A 40 -3.60 -20.61 -7.09
N ARG A 41 -4.24 -20.72 -5.91
CA ARG A 41 -5.44 -19.94 -5.59
C ARG A 41 -5.13 -18.48 -5.27
N ALA A 42 -4.03 -18.22 -4.56
CA ALA A 42 -3.63 -16.87 -4.16
C ALA A 42 -3.06 -16.05 -5.33
N LEU A 43 -2.35 -16.70 -6.26
CA LEU A 43 -1.58 -16.04 -7.31
C LEU A 43 -2.44 -15.09 -8.19
N PRO A 44 -3.59 -15.48 -8.77
CA PRO A 44 -4.35 -14.59 -9.64
C PRO A 44 -4.90 -13.35 -8.90
N VAL A 45 -5.35 -13.54 -7.66
CA VAL A 45 -5.89 -12.46 -6.84
C VAL A 45 -4.77 -11.51 -6.41
N GLY A 46 -3.67 -12.06 -5.90
CA GLY A 46 -2.50 -11.27 -5.49
C GLY A 46 -1.89 -10.48 -6.65
N MET A 47 -1.75 -11.10 -7.83
CA MET A 47 -1.33 -10.42 -9.05
C MET A 47 -2.30 -9.32 -9.45
N GLY A 48 -3.61 -9.58 -9.42
CA GLY A 48 -4.63 -8.58 -9.73
C GLY A 48 -4.59 -7.36 -8.80
N VAL A 49 -4.35 -7.58 -7.50
CA VAL A 49 -4.20 -6.50 -6.52
C VAL A 49 -2.87 -5.74 -6.73
N LEU A 50 -1.77 -6.46 -6.91
CA LEU A 50 -0.44 -5.86 -7.11
C LEU A 50 -0.39 -5.02 -8.39
N GLU A 51 -0.77 -5.60 -9.52
CA GLU A 51 -0.74 -4.94 -10.83
C GLU A 51 -1.84 -3.89 -10.96
N GLY A 52 -3.07 -4.26 -10.62
CA GLY A 52 -4.24 -3.43 -10.84
C GLY A 52 -4.39 -2.29 -9.84
N THR A 53 -3.99 -2.49 -8.58
CA THR A 53 -4.12 -1.47 -7.54
C THR A 53 -2.79 -0.81 -7.24
N ALA A 54 -1.79 -1.56 -6.78
CA ALA A 54 -0.56 -0.94 -6.28
C ALA A 54 0.27 -0.32 -7.42
N ILE A 55 0.55 -1.08 -8.49
CA ILE A 55 1.30 -0.58 -9.65
C ILE A 55 0.44 0.38 -10.48
N GLY A 56 -0.84 0.02 -10.71
CA GLY A 56 -1.81 0.85 -11.43
C GLY A 56 -1.89 2.28 -10.88
N LEU A 57 -2.09 2.42 -9.56
CA LEU A 57 -2.13 3.71 -8.88
C LEU A 57 -0.88 4.56 -9.15
N ARG A 58 0.31 3.94 -9.09
CA ARG A 58 1.59 4.65 -9.30
C ARG A 58 1.74 5.13 -10.73
N LYS A 59 1.34 4.30 -11.69
CA LYS A 59 1.32 4.68 -13.10
C LYS A 59 0.40 5.88 -13.32
N GLU A 60 -0.80 5.84 -12.78
CA GLU A 60 -1.74 6.96 -12.89
C GLU A 60 -1.19 8.22 -12.21
N LEU A 61 -0.62 8.12 -11.01
CA LEU A 61 0.03 9.26 -10.35
C LEU A 61 1.11 9.88 -11.24
N VAL A 62 2.00 9.08 -11.83
CA VAL A 62 3.06 9.57 -12.73
C VAL A 62 2.50 10.17 -14.02
N ASP A 63 1.43 9.60 -14.58
CA ASP A 63 0.83 10.07 -15.82
C ASP A 63 0.03 11.37 -15.64
N TYR A 64 -0.63 11.55 -14.48
CA TYR A 64 -1.48 12.70 -14.20
C TYR A 64 -0.73 13.87 -13.54
N PHE A 65 0.29 13.61 -12.72
CA PHE A 65 0.97 14.66 -11.96
C PHE A 65 1.57 15.78 -12.84
N PRO A 66 2.19 15.52 -14.01
CA PRO A 66 2.69 16.58 -14.89
C PRO A 66 1.59 17.54 -15.39
N LYS A 67 0.36 17.05 -15.57
CA LYS A 67 -0.78 17.89 -15.95
C LYS A 67 -1.19 18.82 -14.80
N PHE A 68 -1.14 18.30 -13.57
CA PHE A 68 -1.38 19.10 -12.37
C PHE A 68 -0.29 20.15 -12.16
N GLU A 69 0.98 19.79 -12.35
CA GLU A 69 2.12 20.71 -12.31
C GLU A 69 1.96 21.87 -13.31
N ALA A 70 1.68 21.56 -14.59
CA ALA A 70 1.45 22.59 -15.60
C ALA A 70 0.28 23.52 -15.24
N SER A 71 -0.80 22.97 -14.68
CA SER A 71 -1.95 23.74 -14.19
C SER A 71 -1.57 24.64 -13.01
N PHE A 72 -0.78 24.12 -12.07
CA PHE A 72 -0.31 24.85 -10.90
C PHE A 72 0.65 25.98 -11.28
N ASP A 73 1.60 25.74 -12.18
CA ASP A 73 2.53 26.76 -12.67
C ASP A 73 1.81 27.89 -13.41
N ASN A 74 0.78 27.55 -14.19
CA ASN A 74 -0.09 28.54 -14.82
C ASN A 74 -0.81 29.39 -13.76
N ALA A 75 -1.31 28.76 -12.70
CA ALA A 75 -1.95 29.46 -11.59
C ALA A 75 -0.97 30.42 -10.88
N VAL A 76 0.24 29.96 -10.54
CA VAL A 76 1.27 30.76 -9.85
C VAL A 76 1.79 31.92 -10.71
N SER A 77 1.66 31.82 -12.04
CA SER A 77 2.04 32.87 -12.98
C SER A 77 1.06 34.04 -13.04
N ARG A 78 -0.14 33.93 -12.43
CA ARG A 78 -1.15 35.00 -12.40
C ARG A 78 -0.65 36.24 -11.68
N GLN A 79 -1.07 37.42 -12.14
CA GLN A 79 -0.65 38.71 -11.57
C GLN A 79 -1.59 39.21 -10.46
N ASP A 80 -2.82 38.71 -10.44
CA ASP A 80 -3.83 39.05 -9.44
C ASP A 80 -3.92 38.00 -8.33
N PHE A 81 -4.14 38.45 -7.10
CA PHE A 81 -4.21 37.59 -5.91
C PHE A 81 -5.47 36.72 -5.89
N PHE A 82 -6.63 37.29 -6.24
CA PHE A 82 -7.90 36.59 -6.22
C PHE A 82 -7.93 35.50 -7.29
N ASP A 83 -7.44 35.82 -8.49
CA ASP A 83 -7.28 34.85 -9.58
C ASP A 83 -6.30 33.73 -9.23
N LEU A 84 -5.16 34.07 -8.60
CA LEU A 84 -4.18 33.09 -8.12
C LEU A 84 -4.85 32.12 -7.14
N LYS A 85 -5.48 32.65 -6.09
CA LYS A 85 -6.15 31.86 -5.05
C LYS A 85 -7.16 30.90 -5.67
N HIS A 86 -8.09 31.43 -6.45
CA HIS A 86 -9.17 30.64 -7.02
C HIS A 86 -8.67 29.56 -8.01
N THR A 87 -7.59 29.84 -8.74
CA THR A 87 -7.04 28.88 -9.72
C THR A 87 -6.23 27.78 -9.01
N VAL A 88 -5.46 28.11 -7.98
CA VAL A 88 -4.73 27.12 -7.17
C VAL A 88 -5.71 26.20 -6.43
N GLU A 89 -6.74 26.76 -5.77
CA GLU A 89 -7.76 25.99 -5.07
C GLU A 89 -8.47 25.02 -6.02
N ARG A 90 -8.89 25.49 -7.21
CA ARG A 90 -9.52 24.64 -8.23
C ARG A 90 -8.58 23.54 -8.74
N ALA A 91 -7.31 23.84 -8.97
CA ALA A 91 -6.33 22.84 -9.41
C ALA A 91 -6.18 21.72 -8.36
N ILE A 92 -6.08 22.10 -7.08
CA ILE A 92 -5.99 21.14 -5.97
C ILE A 92 -7.26 20.30 -5.87
N GLU A 93 -8.44 20.92 -5.97
CA GLU A 93 -9.72 20.22 -5.90
C GLU A 93 -9.92 19.19 -7.03
N HIS A 94 -9.51 19.54 -8.25
CA HIS A 94 -9.53 18.62 -9.39
C HIS A 94 -8.60 17.42 -9.13
N PHE A 95 -7.36 17.66 -8.73
CA PHE A 95 -6.43 16.57 -8.41
C PHE A 95 -6.96 15.65 -7.29
N GLN A 96 -7.52 16.25 -6.22
CA GLN A 96 -8.14 15.47 -5.14
C GLN A 96 -9.35 14.66 -5.62
N ARG A 97 -10.13 15.18 -6.58
CA ARG A 97 -11.27 14.48 -7.17
C ARG A 97 -10.81 13.29 -8.02
N ASP A 98 -9.76 13.46 -8.81
CA ASP A 98 -9.21 12.39 -9.63
C ASP A 98 -8.66 11.26 -8.76
N CYS A 99 -7.91 11.61 -7.70
CA CYS A 99 -7.47 10.65 -6.68
C CYS A 99 -8.64 9.92 -6.00
N ARG A 100 -9.77 10.60 -5.76
CA ARG A 100 -10.98 9.97 -5.19
C ARG A 100 -11.69 9.03 -6.16
N ALA A 101 -11.61 9.28 -7.47
CA ALA A 101 -12.25 8.42 -8.46
C ALA A 101 -11.72 6.98 -8.37
N TRP A 102 -10.44 6.83 -8.03
CA TRP A 102 -9.78 5.54 -7.86
C TRP A 102 -10.37 4.68 -6.73
N TRP A 103 -11.06 5.27 -5.73
CA TRP A 103 -11.66 4.52 -4.61
C TRP A 103 -12.85 3.65 -5.00
N HIS A 104 -13.62 4.05 -6.03
CA HIS A 104 -14.92 3.47 -6.30
C HIS A 104 -14.86 2.04 -6.84
N VAL A 105 -13.69 1.61 -7.33
CA VAL A 105 -13.48 0.29 -7.96
C VAL A 105 -12.74 -0.68 -7.02
N LEU A 106 -12.35 -0.24 -5.82
CA LEU A 106 -11.49 -0.99 -4.90
C LEU A 106 -12.27 -1.68 -3.78
N SER A 107 -11.82 -2.87 -3.38
CA SER A 107 -12.24 -3.58 -2.16
C SER A 107 -11.69 -2.90 -0.89
N VAL A 108 -12.22 -3.23 0.29
CA VAL A 108 -11.87 -2.56 1.57
C VAL A 108 -10.35 -2.56 1.84
N GLY A 109 -9.68 -3.71 1.74
CA GLY A 109 -8.23 -3.78 1.96
C GLY A 109 -7.41 -2.99 0.93
N GLN A 110 -7.87 -2.95 -0.33
CA GLN A 110 -7.27 -2.12 -1.36
C GLN A 110 -7.45 -0.62 -1.07
N ARG A 111 -8.62 -0.20 -0.55
CA ARG A 111 -8.88 1.20 -0.19
C ARG A 111 -7.97 1.69 0.91
N ASP A 112 -7.74 0.88 1.94
CA ASP A 112 -6.84 1.24 3.04
C ASP A 112 -5.40 1.39 2.53
N ALA A 113 -4.99 0.53 1.60
CA ALA A 113 -3.68 0.61 0.99
C ALA A 113 -3.50 1.87 0.15
N VAL A 114 -4.50 2.21 -0.68
CA VAL A 114 -4.51 3.46 -1.45
C VAL A 114 -4.58 4.69 -0.53
N GLU A 115 -5.33 4.62 0.58
CA GLU A 115 -5.38 5.70 1.57
C GLU A 115 -4.01 5.97 2.18
N GLU A 116 -3.26 4.93 2.57
CA GLU A 116 -1.89 5.11 3.05
C GLU A 116 -1.08 5.85 1.98
N VAL A 117 -1.09 5.32 0.74
CA VAL A 117 -0.31 5.86 -0.35
C VAL A 117 -0.59 7.34 -0.56
N LEU A 118 -1.87 7.75 -0.52
CA LEU A 118 -2.28 9.12 -0.81
C LEU A 118 -2.27 10.05 0.40
N LYS A 119 -2.16 9.54 1.63
CA LYS A 119 -2.32 10.36 2.85
C LYS A 119 -1.33 11.54 2.93
N PRO A 120 -0.01 11.38 2.72
CA PRO A 120 0.89 12.54 2.75
C PRO A 120 0.67 13.51 1.61
N ILE A 121 0.28 13.00 0.43
CA ILE A 121 -0.08 13.84 -0.72
C ILE A 121 -1.28 14.73 -0.36
N LYS A 122 -2.29 14.18 0.33
CA LYS A 122 -3.43 14.97 0.83
C LYS A 122 -2.99 16.04 1.83
N ILE A 123 -2.13 15.69 2.78
CA ILE A 123 -1.59 16.63 3.78
C ILE A 123 -0.85 17.79 3.09
N ASP A 124 -0.04 17.50 2.08
CA ASP A 124 0.70 18.53 1.35
C ASP A 124 -0.21 19.46 0.55
N LEU A 125 -1.24 18.90 -0.08
CA LEU A 125 -2.27 19.68 -0.78
C LEU A 125 -3.07 20.58 0.18
N GLU A 126 -3.36 20.09 1.39
CA GLU A 126 -3.99 20.89 2.44
C GLU A 126 -3.05 22.01 2.90
N GLY A 127 -1.76 21.74 3.12
CA GLY A 127 -0.77 22.77 3.46
C GLY A 127 -0.65 23.86 2.39
N LEU A 128 -0.76 23.50 1.10
CA LEU A 128 -0.84 24.47 0.00
C LEU A 128 -2.09 25.34 0.09
N LYS A 129 -3.27 24.75 0.34
CA LYS A 129 -4.53 25.50 0.54
C LYS A 129 -4.45 26.46 1.73
N GLU A 130 -3.87 26.01 2.84
CA GLU A 130 -3.65 26.84 4.02
C GLU A 130 -2.74 28.03 3.72
N THR A 131 -1.66 27.80 2.98
CA THR A 131 -0.74 28.85 2.54
C THR A 131 -1.47 29.92 1.73
N VAL A 132 -2.29 29.52 0.74
CA VAL A 132 -3.11 30.47 -0.03
C VAL A 132 -4.07 31.25 0.87
N SER A 133 -4.69 30.58 1.84
CA SER A 133 -5.67 31.18 2.74
C SER A 133 -5.05 32.21 3.69
N GLN A 134 -3.87 31.93 4.24
CA GLN A 134 -3.17 32.81 5.18
C GLN A 134 -2.79 34.16 4.56
N TYR A 135 -2.42 34.18 3.28
CA TYR A 135 -2.04 35.42 2.60
C TYR A 135 -3.23 36.27 2.13
N SER A 136 -4.46 35.75 2.19
CA SER A 136 -5.66 36.51 1.81
C SER A 136 -6.00 37.68 2.75
N THR A 137 -5.42 37.68 3.94
CA THR A 137 -5.59 38.72 4.96
C THR A 137 -4.47 39.75 4.95
N LEU A 138 -3.36 39.51 4.24
CA LEU A 138 -2.17 40.35 4.22
C LEU A 138 -2.15 41.25 2.98
N LYS A 139 -2.08 42.58 3.18
CA LYS A 139 -2.00 43.57 2.09
C LYS A 139 -0.55 44.00 1.84
N GLY A 140 -0.01 43.72 0.66
CA GLY A 140 1.30 44.23 0.24
C GLY A 140 1.89 43.52 -0.98
N ALA A 141 2.65 44.25 -1.82
CA ALA A 141 3.33 43.68 -2.99
C ALA A 141 4.39 42.62 -2.59
N ASP A 142 5.05 42.82 -1.45
CA ASP A 142 6.00 41.86 -0.89
C ASP A 142 5.32 40.58 -0.40
N SER A 143 4.10 40.68 0.13
CA SER A 143 3.29 39.53 0.55
C SER A 143 2.90 38.65 -0.64
N PHE A 144 2.61 39.24 -1.80
CA PHE A 144 2.31 38.49 -3.01
C PHE A 144 3.53 37.72 -3.55
N LYS A 145 4.70 38.35 -3.52
CA LYS A 145 5.96 37.69 -3.91
C LYS A 145 6.34 36.57 -2.94
N ALA A 146 6.14 36.79 -1.64
CA ALA A 146 6.35 35.77 -0.61
C ALA A 146 5.40 34.57 -0.80
N LEU A 147 4.10 34.81 -1.02
CA LEU A 147 3.12 33.75 -1.32
C LEU A 147 3.57 32.88 -2.49
N LYS A 148 3.97 33.48 -3.62
CA LYS A 148 4.43 32.71 -4.79
C LYS A 148 5.66 31.86 -4.49
N ARG A 149 6.58 32.36 -3.67
CA ARG A 149 7.77 31.61 -3.24
C ARG A 149 7.35 30.41 -2.38
N ASP A 150 6.52 30.65 -1.36
CA ASP A 150 6.11 29.63 -0.41
C ASP A 150 5.24 28.55 -1.08
N LEU A 151 4.37 28.94 -2.02
CA LEU A 151 3.61 28.02 -2.87
C LEU A 151 4.51 27.13 -3.73
N ARG A 152 5.56 27.70 -4.35
CA ARG A 152 6.53 26.91 -5.12
C ARG A 152 7.32 25.96 -4.21
N GLU A 153 7.66 26.38 -3.01
CA GLU A 153 8.36 25.53 -2.05
C GLU A 153 7.48 24.37 -1.57
N GLY A 154 6.23 24.65 -1.20
CA GLY A 154 5.24 23.63 -0.86
C GLY A 154 4.99 22.67 -2.02
N PHE A 155 4.90 23.18 -3.25
CA PHE A 155 4.72 22.35 -4.44
C PHE A 155 5.92 21.42 -4.69
N ARG A 156 7.16 21.90 -4.52
CA ARG A 156 8.36 21.04 -4.59
C ARG A 156 8.39 19.96 -3.51
N LYS A 157 7.83 20.22 -2.33
CA LYS A 157 7.66 19.19 -1.30
C LYS A 157 6.69 18.12 -1.80
N LEU A 158 5.52 18.54 -2.27
CA LEU A 158 4.50 17.66 -2.83
C LEU A 158 5.06 16.82 -3.99
N GLU A 159 5.78 17.44 -4.92
CA GLU A 159 6.41 16.77 -6.06
C GLU A 159 7.36 15.66 -5.59
N ARG A 160 8.21 15.94 -4.59
CA ARG A 160 9.11 14.93 -4.02
C ARG A 160 8.34 13.77 -3.39
N ASP A 161 7.27 14.07 -2.64
CA ASP A 161 6.47 13.05 -1.97
C ASP A 161 5.72 12.17 -2.98
N VAL A 162 5.19 12.75 -4.06
CA VAL A 162 4.58 12.01 -5.17
C VAL A 162 5.60 11.11 -5.86
N HIS A 163 6.76 11.64 -6.26
CA HIS A 163 7.80 10.85 -6.93
C HIS A 163 8.35 9.72 -6.07
N SER A 164 8.53 9.96 -4.76
CA SER A 164 8.98 8.96 -3.80
C SER A 164 7.97 7.81 -3.72
N ARG A 165 6.68 8.13 -3.58
CA ARG A 165 5.59 7.14 -3.47
C ARG A 165 5.33 6.41 -4.78
N ALA A 166 5.52 7.06 -5.91
CA ALA A 166 5.46 6.46 -7.24
C ALA A 166 6.53 5.37 -7.47
N LYS A 167 7.65 5.39 -6.74
CA LYS A 167 8.79 4.46 -6.92
C LYS A 167 8.91 3.39 -5.84
N LYS A 168 7.99 3.35 -4.88
CA LYS A 168 8.08 2.46 -3.72
C LYS A 168 6.72 1.92 -3.30
N LEU A 169 6.60 0.60 -3.14
CA LEU A 169 5.50 -0.05 -2.44
C LEU A 169 5.67 0.14 -0.93
N THR A 170 4.59 0.57 -0.28
CA THR A 170 4.54 0.74 1.17
C THR A 170 4.53 -0.60 1.87
N GLY A 171 4.99 -0.63 3.12
CA GLY A 171 4.99 -1.84 3.92
C GLY A 171 3.59 -2.38 4.16
N PHE A 172 2.61 -1.48 4.25
CA PHE A 172 1.21 -1.83 4.42
C PHE A 172 0.61 -2.50 3.17
N GLU A 173 0.96 -2.05 1.96
CA GLU A 173 0.54 -2.72 0.71
C GLU A 173 1.06 -4.16 0.64
N VAL A 174 2.35 -4.36 0.98
CA VAL A 174 2.97 -5.69 1.00
C VAL A 174 2.37 -6.55 2.11
N PHE A 175 2.06 -5.95 3.26
CA PHE A 175 1.39 -6.61 4.37
C PHE A 175 0.00 -7.11 3.96
N ILE A 176 -0.82 -6.29 3.31
CA ILE A 176 -2.15 -6.69 2.85
C ILE A 176 -2.06 -7.81 1.78
N LEU A 177 -1.11 -7.72 0.83
CA LEU A 177 -0.85 -8.78 -0.14
C LEU A 177 -0.53 -10.11 0.55
N SER A 178 0.34 -10.10 1.55
CA SER A 178 0.75 -11.30 2.28
C SER A 178 -0.34 -11.83 3.21
N ASP A 179 -0.92 -10.99 4.06
CA ASP A 179 -1.82 -11.39 5.13
C ASP A 179 -3.24 -11.67 4.64
N THR A 180 -3.77 -10.77 3.80
CA THR A 180 -5.17 -10.85 3.34
C THR A 180 -5.29 -11.72 2.10
N TYR A 181 -4.36 -11.57 1.15
CA TYR A 181 -4.45 -12.24 -0.16
C TYR A 181 -3.54 -13.48 -0.28
N GLY A 182 -2.73 -13.78 0.75
CA GLY A 182 -1.84 -14.94 0.76
C GLY A 182 -0.71 -14.86 -0.28
N PHE A 183 -0.42 -13.66 -0.78
CA PHE A 183 0.54 -13.43 -1.85
C PHE A 183 1.94 -13.17 -1.27
N PRO A 184 2.96 -13.99 -1.61
CA PRO A 184 4.24 -13.91 -0.93
C PRO A 184 4.93 -12.54 -1.06
N PRO A 185 5.50 -11.99 0.03
CA PRO A 185 6.18 -10.70 -0.01
C PRO A 185 7.46 -10.75 -0.86
N GLU A 186 8.14 -11.89 -0.96
CA GLU A 186 9.32 -12.08 -1.81
C GLU A 186 8.95 -12.00 -3.30
N LEU A 187 7.84 -12.64 -3.69
CA LEU A 187 7.33 -12.57 -5.05
C LEU A 187 6.85 -11.16 -5.39
N THR A 188 6.21 -10.50 -4.43
CA THR A 188 5.85 -9.07 -4.54
C THR A 188 7.10 -8.22 -4.81
N ALA A 189 8.20 -8.50 -4.13
CA ALA A 189 9.47 -7.79 -4.31
C ALA A 189 10.08 -7.99 -5.69
N GLU A 190 10.05 -9.22 -6.19
CA GLU A 190 10.57 -9.55 -7.51
C GLU A 190 9.79 -8.83 -8.61
N ILE A 191 8.46 -8.93 -8.59
CA ILE A 191 7.59 -8.25 -9.55
C ILE A 191 7.73 -6.72 -9.44
N ALA A 192 7.74 -6.19 -8.22
CA ALA A 192 7.92 -4.75 -8.00
C ALA A 192 9.24 -4.27 -8.63
N LYS A 193 10.33 -5.02 -8.42
CA LYS A 193 11.65 -4.70 -8.97
C LYS A 193 11.66 -4.72 -10.50
N GLU A 194 11.00 -5.69 -11.13
CA GLU A 194 10.85 -5.73 -12.61
C GLU A 194 10.12 -4.49 -13.15
N ARG A 195 9.20 -3.92 -12.36
CA ARG A 195 8.49 -2.68 -12.68
C ARG A 195 9.22 -1.42 -12.22
N GLY A 196 10.47 -1.53 -11.77
CA GLY A 196 11.29 -0.41 -11.31
C GLY A 196 10.86 0.15 -9.94
N LEU A 197 10.09 -0.61 -9.16
CA LEU A 197 9.63 -0.24 -7.83
C LEU A 197 10.49 -0.90 -6.74
N SER A 198 10.62 -0.20 -5.62
CA SER A 198 11.23 -0.71 -4.40
C SER A 198 10.17 -1.11 -3.37
N ILE A 199 10.53 -1.90 -2.36
CA ILE A 199 9.64 -2.25 -1.24
C ILE A 199 10.12 -1.60 0.05
N ASP A 200 9.17 -1.12 0.84
CA ASP A 200 9.39 -0.70 2.22
C ASP A 200 9.39 -1.88 3.21
N TRP A 201 10.50 -2.62 3.26
CA TRP A 201 10.65 -3.76 4.17
C TRP A 201 10.50 -3.38 5.65
N GLN A 202 10.98 -2.19 6.04
CA GLN A 202 10.85 -1.71 7.41
C GLN A 202 9.39 -1.46 7.78
N GLY A 203 8.62 -0.84 6.89
CA GLY A 203 7.18 -0.66 7.06
C GLY A 203 6.43 -1.99 7.14
N PHE A 204 6.82 -2.98 6.32
CA PHE A 204 6.20 -4.30 6.33
C PHE A 204 6.42 -5.00 7.67
N GLU A 205 7.67 -5.04 8.17
CA GLU A 205 7.98 -5.63 9.47
C GLU A 205 7.24 -4.92 10.62
N ALA A 206 7.09 -3.60 10.53
CA ALA A 206 6.33 -2.84 11.52
C ALA A 206 4.84 -3.25 11.55
N GLU A 207 4.22 -3.52 10.39
CA GLU A 207 2.84 -4.03 10.33
C GLU A 207 2.73 -5.47 10.86
N MET A 208 3.69 -6.33 10.52
CA MET A 208 3.78 -7.68 11.08
C MET A 208 3.88 -7.66 12.61
N GLU A 209 4.71 -6.79 13.17
CA GLU A 209 4.83 -6.63 14.63
C GLU A 209 3.55 -6.08 15.27
N LYS A 210 2.85 -5.14 14.63
CA LYS A 210 1.54 -4.66 15.10
C LYS A 210 0.53 -5.81 15.12
N GLN A 211 0.49 -6.64 14.08
CA GLN A 211 -0.40 -7.79 14.01
C GLN A 211 -0.09 -8.83 15.11
N LYS A 212 1.18 -9.19 15.30
CA LYS A 212 1.64 -10.09 16.38
C LYS A 212 1.22 -9.56 17.76
N LYS A 213 1.39 -8.26 18.02
CA LYS A 213 0.99 -7.63 19.29
C LYS A 213 -0.53 -7.69 19.50
N ARG A 214 -1.34 -7.44 18.47
CA ARG A 214 -2.80 -7.56 18.53
C ARG A 214 -3.24 -8.99 18.85
N ALA A 215 -2.65 -9.99 18.20
CA ALA A 215 -2.95 -11.40 18.47
C ALA A 215 -2.66 -11.79 19.94
N ARG A 216 -1.53 -11.34 20.48
CA ARG A 216 -1.16 -11.54 21.90
C ARG A 216 -2.14 -10.87 22.85
N ALA A 217 -2.56 -9.63 22.56
CA ALA A 217 -3.51 -8.90 23.40
C ALA A 217 -4.88 -9.58 23.45
N VAL A 218 -5.39 -10.08 22.31
CA VAL A 218 -6.63 -10.87 22.24
C VAL A 218 -6.52 -12.16 23.04
N GLN A 219 -5.39 -12.86 22.95
CA GLN A 219 -5.14 -14.08 23.70
C GLN A 219 -5.10 -13.83 25.23
N MET A 220 -4.48 -12.72 25.65
CA MET A 220 -4.47 -12.31 27.05
C MET A 220 -5.85 -11.87 27.56
N GLN A 221 -6.62 -11.12 26.77
CA GLN A 221 -8.00 -10.74 27.13
C GLN A 221 -8.93 -11.94 27.26
N LYS A 222 -8.83 -12.93 26.37
CA LYS A 222 -9.55 -14.21 26.49
C LYS A 222 -9.16 -14.96 27.77
N ARG A 223 -7.90 -14.89 28.17
CA ARG A 223 -7.40 -15.55 29.38
C ARG A 223 -7.82 -14.85 30.68
N VAL A 224 -8.00 -13.53 30.66
CA VAL A 224 -8.50 -12.75 31.81
C VAL A 224 -10.02 -12.86 31.98
N THR A 225 -10.77 -13.06 30.90
CA THR A 225 -12.23 -13.30 30.95
C THR A 225 -12.57 -14.73 31.38
N LEU A 226 -11.66 -15.69 31.23
CA LEU A 226 -11.78 -17.04 31.77
C LEU A 226 -11.11 -17.12 33.16
N LYS A 227 -11.71 -16.47 34.18
CA LYS A 227 -11.27 -16.68 35.57
C LYS A 227 -11.57 -18.13 36.02
N PRO A 228 -10.75 -18.73 36.90
CA PRO A 228 -10.95 -20.10 37.37
C PRO A 228 -12.12 -20.12 38.35
N GLY A 229 -13.26 -20.70 37.97
CA GLY A 229 -14.39 -20.86 38.89
C GLY A 229 -15.75 -21.18 38.24
N GLU A 230 -15.97 -20.87 36.96
CA GLU A 230 -17.26 -21.18 36.32
C GLU A 230 -17.12 -22.37 35.37
N SER A 231 -17.55 -23.54 35.85
CA SER A 231 -17.70 -24.74 35.04
C SER A 231 -18.76 -24.53 33.97
N ARG A 232 -18.34 -24.85 32.75
CA ARG A 232 -19.06 -24.83 31.48
C ARG A 232 -20.34 -25.69 31.55
N VAL A 233 -21.50 -25.09 31.28
CA VAL A 233 -22.61 -25.79 30.63
C VAL A 233 -23.19 -24.85 29.58
N VAL A 234 -22.74 -24.99 28.33
CA VAL A 234 -23.57 -24.59 27.19
C VAL A 234 -23.93 -25.89 26.52
N ALA A 235 -25.12 -26.37 26.84
CA ALA A 235 -25.72 -27.54 26.23
C ALA A 235 -25.75 -27.34 24.70
N SER A 236 -25.24 -28.34 23.99
CA SER A 236 -25.67 -28.64 22.63
C SER A 236 -27.18 -28.79 22.62
N ASN A 237 -27.88 -27.96 21.85
CA ASN A 237 -29.24 -28.25 21.43
C ASN A 237 -29.35 -27.96 19.92
N ILE A 238 -29.43 -29.08 19.18
CA ILE A 238 -30.16 -29.36 17.94
C ILE A 238 -29.98 -28.37 16.78
#